data_AF-A0A7K6WL91-F1
#
_entry.id   AF-A0A7K6WL91-F1
#
_cell.length_a   1.000
_cell.length_b   1.000
_cell.length_c   1.000
_cell.angle_alpha   90.00
_cell.angle_beta   90.00
_cell.angle_gamma   90.00
#
_symmetry.space_group_name_H-M   'P 1'
#
loop_
_entity.id
_entity.type
_entity.pdbx_description
1 polymer ?
#
loop_
_entity_poly.entity_id
_entity_poly.type
_entity_poly.pdbx_seq_one_letter_code
_entity_poly.pdbx_strand_id
1 'polypeptide(L)'
;ALPYLLTFTELITFAVKTHVDSLKLQVDGCGLLLEIFNQALEQDVVMALDENVASALLETVRKHSENEELLSLVCTLLMMTSASEVTAENLRKVGVIPDILSILQHFLHNEQICFSCCGVLWSLAVSNNVDEALLKSAVPVTSVVLQEHLQNGTVAESACSALWALSLQGCLTENDYEPTTALLLDALRMNPERPVLVKNACLALASLLRQSELSALRFIMDSKGGGINLIQDAYNLYFDNPEVVESICMLTNEMVQYDDVVLDMLSQKMEELLSEIKSRFPSS
;
A
#
# COMPACT_ATOMS: atom_id res chain seq x y z
N ALA A 1 -8.67 18.66 26.24
CA ALA A 1 -7.64 17.68 25.85
C ALA A 1 -6.79 18.23 24.71
N LEU A 2 -7.38 18.54 23.55
CA LEU A 2 -6.68 18.97 22.33
C LEU A 2 -5.59 20.06 22.49
N PRO A 3 -5.81 21.19 23.20
CA PRO A 3 -4.79 22.24 23.30
C PRO A 3 -3.54 21.79 24.07
N TYR A 4 -3.71 20.88 25.02
CA TYR A 4 -2.60 20.31 25.78
C TYR A 4 -1.81 19.31 24.92
N LEU A 5 -2.49 18.48 24.11
CA LEU A 5 -1.84 17.54 23.20
C LEU A 5 -0.95 18.25 22.17
N LEU A 6 -1.44 19.34 21.57
CA LEU A 6 -0.65 20.17 20.65
C LEU A 6 0.59 20.79 21.32
N THR A 7 0.43 21.28 22.56
CA THR A 7 1.55 21.83 23.33
C THR A 7 2.62 20.75 23.60
N PHE A 8 2.20 19.51 23.91
CA PHE A 8 3.13 18.40 24.11
C PHE A 8 3.83 18.00 22.82
N THR A 9 3.13 17.93 21.68
CA THR A 9 3.77 17.61 20.39
C THR A 9 4.82 18.64 20.01
N GLU A 10 4.57 19.94 20.23
CA GLU A 10 5.55 21.00 19.97
C GLU A 10 6.79 20.88 20.87
N LEU A 11 6.59 20.65 22.18
CA LEU A 11 7.70 20.49 23.13
C LEU A 11 8.56 19.25 22.83
N ILE A 12 7.92 18.13 22.51
CA ILE A 12 8.63 16.89 22.16
C ILE A 12 9.40 17.09 20.85
N THR A 13 8.78 17.70 19.84
CA THR A 13 9.43 18.01 18.56
C THR A 13 10.63 18.93 18.75
N PHE A 14 10.51 19.95 19.60
CA PHE A 14 11.62 20.83 19.94
C PHE A 14 12.78 20.06 20.59
N ALA A 15 12.49 19.15 21.52
CA ALA A 15 13.50 18.33 22.17
C ALA A 15 14.19 17.38 21.19
N VAL A 16 13.42 16.68 20.36
CA VAL A 16 13.89 15.79 19.28
C VAL A 16 14.83 16.55 18.33
N LYS A 17 14.43 17.74 17.88
CA LYS A 17 15.24 18.57 16.98
C LYS A 17 16.52 19.08 17.66
N THR A 18 16.44 19.54 18.91
CA THR A 18 17.58 20.12 19.63
C THR A 18 18.64 19.07 19.96
N HIS A 19 18.22 17.83 20.20
CA HIS A 19 19.08 16.74 20.64
C HIS A 19 19.15 15.62 19.60
N VAL A 20 19.24 15.99 18.31
CA VAL A 20 19.28 15.06 17.18
C VAL A 20 20.37 13.98 17.31
N ASP A 21 21.50 14.27 17.98
CA ASP A 21 22.58 13.30 18.19
C ASP A 21 22.28 12.24 19.27
N SER A 22 21.33 12.48 20.17
CA SER A 22 21.03 11.57 21.27
C SER A 22 19.99 10.54 20.87
N LEU A 23 20.44 9.37 20.39
CA LEU A 23 19.56 8.27 19.98
C LEU A 23 18.50 7.93 21.04
N LYS A 24 18.89 7.88 22.32
CA LYS A 24 17.94 7.57 23.41
C LYS A 24 16.81 8.61 23.48
N LEU A 25 17.14 9.89 23.33
CA LEU A 25 16.14 10.95 23.31
C LEU A 25 15.27 10.88 22.05
N GLN A 26 15.84 10.50 20.90
CA GLN A 26 15.06 10.28 19.68
C GLN A 26 14.03 9.16 19.85
N VAL A 27 14.44 8.01 20.40
CA VAL A 27 13.55 6.88 20.66
C VAL A 27 12.46 7.28 21.66
N ASP A 28 12.82 7.88 22.80
CA ASP A 28 11.85 8.28 23.81
C ASP A 28 10.89 9.37 23.28
N GLY A 29 11.40 10.33 22.52
CA GLY A 29 10.62 11.41 21.91
C GLY A 29 9.65 10.89 20.85
N CYS A 30 10.12 10.07 19.90
CA CYS A 30 9.27 9.49 18.86
C CYS A 30 8.25 8.51 19.46
N GLY A 31 8.62 7.75 20.49
CA GLY A 31 7.70 6.88 21.22
C GLY A 31 6.58 7.66 21.92
N LEU A 32 6.91 8.79 22.57
CA LEU A 32 5.91 9.68 23.18
C LEU A 32 4.99 10.32 22.14
N LEU A 33 5.52 10.74 20.97
CA LEU A 33 4.69 11.23 19.87
C LEU A 33 3.72 10.14 19.40
N LEU A 34 4.21 8.93 19.15
CA LEU A 34 3.37 7.81 18.72
C LEU A 34 2.23 7.52 19.72
N GLU A 35 2.52 7.51 21.02
CA GLU A 35 1.53 7.33 22.07
C GLU A 35 0.47 8.44 22.07
N ILE A 36 0.88 9.70 21.93
CA ILE A 36 -0.04 10.85 21.86
C ILE A 36 -0.98 10.72 20.66
N PHE A 37 -0.45 10.33 19.49
CA PHE A 37 -1.25 10.17 18.28
C PHE A 37 -2.18 8.96 18.35
N ASN A 38 -1.75 7.85 18.97
CA ASN A 38 -2.62 6.69 19.25
C ASN A 38 -3.78 7.09 20.16
N GLN A 39 -3.51 7.77 21.28
CA GLN A 39 -4.56 8.22 22.19
C GLN A 39 -5.54 9.20 21.54
N ALA A 40 -5.04 10.07 20.65
CA ALA A 40 -5.91 10.96 19.87
C ALA A 40 -6.83 10.16 18.93
N LEU A 41 -6.28 9.16 18.23
CA LEU A 41 -7.04 8.28 17.35
C LEU A 41 -8.13 7.50 18.11
N GLU A 42 -7.81 6.95 19.28
CA GLU A 42 -8.78 6.27 20.16
C GLU A 42 -9.92 7.18 20.65
N GLN A 43 -9.69 8.49 20.66
CA GLN A 43 -10.68 9.51 21.04
C GLN A 43 -11.38 10.13 19.83
N ASP A 44 -11.23 9.55 18.63
CA ASP A 44 -11.73 10.08 17.35
C ASP A 44 -11.24 11.51 17.06
N VAL A 45 -10.07 11.86 17.57
CA VAL A 45 -9.43 13.15 17.37
C VAL A 45 -8.42 13.04 16.24
N VAL A 46 -8.71 13.72 15.13
CA VAL A 46 -7.78 13.82 14.00
C VAL A 46 -6.68 14.83 14.32
N MET A 47 -5.46 14.33 14.50
CA MET A 47 -4.25 15.14 14.58
C MET A 47 -3.44 15.01 13.29
N ALA A 48 -2.92 16.13 12.79
CA ALA A 48 -2.04 16.16 11.63
C ALA A 48 -0.61 16.51 12.06
N LEU A 49 0.38 16.00 11.33
CA LEU A 49 1.75 16.48 11.48
C LEU A 49 1.87 17.82 10.75
N ASP A 50 2.27 18.86 11.49
CA ASP A 50 2.71 20.09 10.84
C ASP A 50 4.09 19.89 10.16
N GLU A 51 4.47 20.85 9.32
CA GLU A 51 5.71 20.79 8.55
C GLU A 51 6.98 20.74 9.44
N ASN A 52 6.97 21.36 10.62
CA ASN A 52 8.10 21.34 11.54
C ASN A 52 8.26 19.95 12.18
N VAL A 53 7.16 19.32 12.58
CA VAL A 53 7.16 17.95 13.11
C VAL A 53 7.62 16.97 12.03
N ALA A 54 7.05 17.05 10.83
CA ALA A 54 7.46 16.22 9.70
C ALA A 54 8.96 16.38 9.38
N SER A 55 9.46 17.62 9.36
CA SER A 55 10.88 17.91 9.12
C SER A 55 11.79 17.32 10.20
N ALA A 56 11.43 17.46 11.48
CA ALA A 56 12.21 16.93 12.59
C ALA A 56 12.25 15.38 12.59
N LEU A 57 11.14 14.73 12.24
CA LEU A 57 11.09 13.28 12.08
C LEU A 57 12.00 12.80 10.95
N LEU A 58 12.02 13.48 9.79
CA LEU A 58 12.92 13.10 8.70
C LEU A 58 14.39 13.38 9.00
N GLU A 59 14.70 14.46 9.73
CA GLU A 59 16.05 14.71 10.22
C GLU A 59 16.52 13.57 11.14
N THR A 60 15.62 13.09 12.00
CA THR A 60 15.86 11.94 12.90
C THR A 60 16.12 10.65 12.13
N VAL A 61 15.28 10.35 11.13
CA VAL A 61 15.43 9.19 10.23
C VAL A 61 16.79 9.22 9.52
N ARG A 62 17.17 10.38 8.97
CA ARG A 62 18.43 10.53 8.24
C ARG A 62 19.65 10.45 9.15
N LYS A 63 19.53 10.94 10.39
CA LYS A 63 20.62 10.90 11.38
C LYS A 63 20.87 9.50 11.93
N HIS A 64 19.81 8.74 12.17
CA HIS A 64 19.86 7.42 12.80
C HIS A 64 19.31 6.34 11.85
N SER A 65 19.75 6.38 10.59
CA SER A 65 19.28 5.48 9.51
C SER A 65 19.52 4.00 9.78
N GLU A 66 20.40 3.65 10.71
CA GLU A 66 20.73 2.28 11.06
C GLU A 66 19.95 1.77 12.29
N ASN A 67 19.14 2.61 12.94
CA ASN A 67 18.43 2.22 14.16
C ASN A 67 17.01 1.70 13.87
N GLU A 68 16.90 0.38 13.79
CA GLU A 68 15.64 -0.31 13.46
C GLU A 68 14.47 0.01 14.41
N GLU A 69 14.73 0.12 15.72
CA GLU A 69 13.71 0.47 16.73
C GLU A 69 13.13 1.85 16.47
N LEU A 70 13.98 2.86 16.28
CA LEU A 70 13.57 4.23 16.00
C LEU A 70 12.81 4.32 14.68
N LEU A 71 13.32 3.67 13.63
CA LEU A 71 12.66 3.68 12.32
C LEU A 71 11.29 3.03 12.39
N SER A 72 11.13 1.95 13.16
CA SER A 72 9.83 1.31 13.37
C SER A 72 8.82 2.28 14.01
N LEU A 73 9.24 3.05 15.02
CA LEU A 73 8.39 4.07 15.66
C LEU A 73 8.02 5.18 14.69
N VAL A 74 9.00 5.74 13.98
CA VAL A 74 8.78 6.87 13.07
C VAL A 74 7.92 6.44 11.88
N CYS A 75 8.21 5.32 11.23
CA CYS A 75 7.41 4.82 10.11
C CYS A 75 5.96 4.53 10.52
N THR A 76 5.74 3.99 11.72
CA THR A 76 4.38 3.76 12.25
C THR A 76 3.64 5.08 12.45
N LEU A 77 4.28 6.08 13.06
CA LEU A 77 3.72 7.42 13.23
C LEU A 77 3.39 8.08 11.89
N LEU A 78 4.28 7.97 10.90
CA LEU A 78 4.05 8.48 9.54
C LEU A 78 2.85 7.81 8.89
N MET A 79 2.74 6.48 8.97
CA MET A 79 1.62 5.72 8.40
C MET A 79 0.28 6.13 9.01
N MET A 80 0.22 6.24 10.34
CA MET A 80 -1.02 6.62 11.03
C MET A 80 -1.52 8.01 10.65
N THR A 81 -0.59 8.92 10.34
CA THR A 81 -0.90 10.33 10.12
C THR A 81 -1.04 10.70 8.65
N SER A 82 -0.49 9.89 7.73
CA SER A 82 -0.46 10.16 6.29
C SER A 82 -1.82 10.13 5.61
N ALA A 83 -2.85 9.56 6.23
CA ALA A 83 -4.23 9.61 5.73
C ALA A 83 -4.83 11.04 5.78
N SER A 84 -4.28 11.93 6.59
CA SER A 84 -4.66 13.35 6.60
C SER A 84 -4.01 14.09 5.43
N GLU A 85 -4.82 14.77 4.61
CA GLU A 85 -4.31 15.56 3.47
C GLU A 85 -3.30 16.63 3.92
N VAL A 86 -3.49 17.20 5.12
CA VAL A 86 -2.55 18.18 5.70
C VAL A 86 -1.18 17.53 5.97
N THR A 87 -1.18 16.35 6.60
CA THR A 87 0.06 15.60 6.84
C THR A 87 0.69 15.17 5.53
N ALA A 88 -0.08 14.61 4.60
CA ALA A 88 0.40 14.14 3.31
C ALA A 88 1.10 15.28 2.53
N GLU A 89 0.49 16.47 2.51
CA GLU A 89 1.09 17.66 1.91
C GLU A 89 2.41 18.06 2.58
N ASN A 90 2.45 18.06 3.92
CA ASN A 90 3.67 18.40 4.64
C ASN A 90 4.78 17.37 4.39
N LEU A 91 4.45 16.07 4.37
CA LEU A 91 5.38 15.00 4.06
C LEU A 91 5.93 15.08 2.63
N ARG A 92 5.10 15.50 1.66
CA ARG A 92 5.56 15.79 0.29
C ARG A 92 6.57 16.93 0.27
N LYS A 93 6.27 18.05 0.95
CA LYS A 93 7.16 19.22 1.02
C LYS A 93 8.53 18.89 1.62
N VAL A 94 8.57 18.04 2.64
CA VAL A 94 9.84 17.65 3.29
C VAL A 94 10.58 16.50 2.58
N GLY A 95 9.97 15.93 1.52
CA GLY A 95 10.59 14.92 0.67
C GLY A 95 10.69 13.55 1.31
N VAL A 96 9.59 13.01 1.84
CA VAL A 96 9.59 11.72 2.58
C VAL A 96 9.86 10.48 1.72
N ILE A 97 9.51 10.50 0.43
CA ILE A 97 9.51 9.29 -0.42
C ILE A 97 10.92 8.66 -0.52
N PRO A 98 12.00 9.41 -0.86
CA PRO A 98 13.34 8.85 -0.89
C PRO A 98 13.79 8.21 0.44
N ASP A 99 13.42 8.81 1.58
CA ASP A 99 13.75 8.26 2.90
C ASP A 99 13.01 6.93 3.13
N ILE A 100 11.72 6.86 2.79
CA ILE A 100 10.92 5.63 2.90
C ILE A 100 11.47 4.51 2.01
N LEU A 101 11.83 4.82 0.76
CA LEU A 101 12.40 3.83 -0.15
C LEU A 101 13.77 3.34 0.35
N SER A 102 14.59 4.22 0.89
CA SER A 102 15.86 3.83 1.53
C SER A 102 15.62 2.90 2.72
N ILE A 103 14.67 3.21 3.60
CA ILE A 103 14.34 2.36 4.76
C ILE A 103 13.90 0.97 4.30
N LEU A 104 12.98 0.88 3.33
CA LEU A 104 12.49 -0.40 2.80
C LEU A 104 13.61 -1.26 2.22
N GLN A 105 14.59 -0.65 1.55
CA GLN A 105 15.74 -1.36 0.99
C GLN A 105 16.69 -1.91 2.07
N HIS A 106 16.86 -1.19 3.19
CA HIS A 106 17.78 -1.61 4.26
C HIS A 106 17.15 -2.55 5.28
N PHE A 107 15.84 -2.42 5.51
CA PHE A 107 15.10 -3.17 6.53
C PHE A 107 14.02 -4.06 5.94
N LEU A 108 14.30 -4.65 4.78
CA LEU A 108 13.39 -5.56 4.09
C LEU A 108 12.98 -6.75 4.98
N HIS A 109 13.81 -7.18 5.93
CA HIS A 109 13.48 -8.26 6.87
C HIS A 109 12.48 -7.86 7.96
N ASN A 110 12.30 -6.56 8.21
CA ASN A 110 11.45 -6.08 9.30
C ASN A 110 10.02 -5.85 8.79
N GLU A 111 9.12 -6.75 9.19
CA GLU A 111 7.72 -6.76 8.79
C GLU A 111 6.97 -5.48 9.18
N GLN A 112 7.22 -4.94 10.38
CA GLN A 112 6.54 -3.73 10.87
C GLN A 112 6.94 -2.49 10.07
N ILE A 113 8.24 -2.37 9.75
CA ILE A 113 8.75 -1.30 8.89
C ILE A 113 8.14 -1.44 7.49
N CYS A 114 8.20 -2.64 6.90
CA CYS A 114 7.64 -2.90 5.58
C CYS A 114 6.14 -2.55 5.51
N PHE A 115 5.36 -3.04 6.48
CA PHE A 115 3.94 -2.73 6.61
C PHE A 115 3.69 -1.21 6.66
N SER A 116 4.42 -0.51 7.54
CA SER A 116 4.21 0.92 7.78
C SER A 116 4.62 1.76 6.56
N CYS A 117 5.77 1.48 5.97
CA CYS A 117 6.28 2.17 4.80
C CYS A 117 5.38 1.98 3.57
N CYS A 118 4.88 0.77 3.32
CA CYS A 118 3.90 0.54 2.24
C CYS A 118 2.59 1.31 2.51
N GLY A 119 2.13 1.42 3.76
CA GLY A 119 0.96 2.22 4.13
C GLY A 119 1.15 3.73 3.90
N VAL A 120 2.35 4.24 4.18
CA VAL A 120 2.74 5.62 3.83
C VAL A 120 2.72 5.81 2.31
N LEU A 121 3.33 4.91 1.54
CA LEU A 121 3.36 4.99 0.08
C LEU A 121 1.95 4.96 -0.53
N TRP A 122 1.07 4.08 -0.03
CA TRP A 122 -0.33 4.06 -0.46
C TRP A 122 -1.02 5.41 -0.20
N SER A 123 -0.91 5.94 1.02
CA SER A 123 -1.54 7.21 1.41
C SER A 123 -1.07 8.37 0.52
N LEU A 124 0.23 8.45 0.26
CA LEU A 124 0.81 9.48 -0.59
C LEU A 124 0.43 9.29 -2.06
N ALA A 125 0.42 8.07 -2.58
CA ALA A 125 0.08 7.81 -3.98
C ALA A 125 -1.42 8.04 -4.30
N VAL A 126 -2.32 7.88 -3.33
CA VAL A 126 -3.75 8.21 -3.52
C VAL A 126 -3.99 9.73 -3.53
N SER A 127 -3.14 10.50 -2.85
CA SER A 127 -3.25 11.95 -2.83
C SER A 127 -2.83 12.59 -4.16
N ASN A 128 -3.56 13.62 -4.59
CA ASN A 128 -3.21 14.38 -5.80
C ASN A 128 -1.93 15.22 -5.53
N ASN A 129 -1.12 15.45 -6.57
CA ASN A 129 0.07 16.33 -6.57
C ASN A 129 1.42 15.73 -6.11
N VAL A 130 1.65 14.42 -6.27
CA VAL A 130 2.99 13.85 -6.07
C VAL A 130 3.83 13.95 -7.35
N ASP A 131 5.14 14.11 -7.20
CA ASP A 131 6.10 13.96 -8.29
C ASP A 131 6.06 12.52 -8.86
N GLU A 132 5.59 12.40 -10.09
CA GLU A 132 5.46 11.15 -10.83
C GLU A 132 6.79 10.38 -10.90
N ALA A 133 7.92 11.08 -11.04
CA ALA A 133 9.23 10.43 -11.13
C ALA A 133 9.63 9.75 -9.81
N LEU A 134 9.29 10.37 -8.67
CA LEU A 134 9.52 9.78 -7.35
C LEU A 134 8.63 8.55 -7.13
N LEU A 135 7.35 8.62 -7.49
CA LEU A 135 6.45 7.48 -7.35
C LEU A 135 6.84 6.30 -8.25
N LYS A 136 7.33 6.55 -9.48
CA LYS A 136 7.87 5.49 -10.35
C LYS A 136 8.97 4.69 -9.68
N SER A 137 9.84 5.34 -8.92
CA SER A 137 10.91 4.64 -8.18
C SER A 137 10.41 3.75 -7.04
N ALA A 138 9.16 3.93 -6.59
CA ALA A 138 8.56 3.13 -5.52
C ALA A 138 8.04 1.76 -5.99
N VAL A 139 7.70 1.60 -7.27
CA VAL A 139 7.19 0.33 -7.85
C VAL A 139 8.16 -0.84 -7.62
N PRO A 140 9.45 -0.78 -8.02
CA PRO A 140 10.36 -1.91 -7.84
C PRO A 140 10.61 -2.22 -6.35
N VAL A 141 10.71 -1.20 -5.49
CA VAL A 141 10.94 -1.40 -4.06
C VAL A 141 9.73 -2.07 -3.40
N THR A 142 8.51 -1.60 -3.71
CA THR A 142 7.28 -2.19 -3.18
C THR A 142 7.08 -3.62 -3.69
N SER A 143 7.46 -3.90 -4.93
CA SER A 143 7.43 -5.26 -5.49
C SER A 143 8.39 -6.19 -4.75
N VAL A 144 9.60 -5.73 -4.41
CA VAL A 144 10.54 -6.52 -3.59
C VAL A 144 9.99 -6.79 -2.19
N VAL A 145 9.32 -5.81 -1.56
CA VAL A 145 8.64 -6.01 -0.26
C VAL A 145 7.56 -7.08 -0.35
N LEU A 146 6.69 -6.99 -1.36
CA LEU A 146 5.64 -7.98 -1.56
C LEU A 146 6.23 -9.38 -1.82
N GLN A 147 7.30 -9.47 -2.60
CA GLN A 147 7.98 -10.73 -2.90
C GLN A 147 8.58 -11.39 -1.65
N GLU A 148 9.25 -10.63 -0.80
CA GLU A 148 9.83 -11.14 0.46
C GLU A 148 8.73 -11.61 1.41
N HIS A 149 7.64 -10.84 1.51
CA HIS A 149 6.60 -11.03 2.53
C HIS A 149 5.31 -11.67 2.01
N LEU A 150 5.39 -12.48 0.94
CA LEU A 150 4.21 -13.18 0.40
C LEU A 150 3.46 -14.03 1.44
N GLN A 151 4.14 -14.52 2.47
CA GLN A 151 3.54 -15.35 3.53
C GLN A 151 3.04 -14.52 4.72
N ASN A 152 3.45 -13.25 4.82
CA ASN A 152 2.94 -12.34 5.83
C ASN A 152 1.79 -11.53 5.24
N GLY A 153 0.57 -12.05 5.39
CA GLY A 153 -0.62 -11.44 4.80
C GLY A 153 -0.85 -9.98 5.16
N THR A 154 -0.36 -9.50 6.32
CA THR A 154 -0.50 -8.08 6.70
C THR A 154 0.44 -7.19 5.88
N VAL A 155 1.69 -7.60 5.70
CA VAL A 155 2.66 -6.86 4.88
C VAL A 155 2.28 -6.96 3.41
N ALA A 156 1.90 -8.15 2.93
CA ALA A 156 1.45 -8.37 1.56
C ALA A 156 0.23 -7.51 1.22
N GLU A 157 -0.73 -7.38 2.14
CA GLU A 157 -1.91 -6.53 1.97
C GLU A 157 -1.54 -5.05 1.83
N SER A 158 -0.65 -4.56 2.70
CA SER A 158 -0.14 -3.18 2.63
C SER A 158 0.62 -2.92 1.32
N ALA A 159 1.46 -3.86 0.90
CA ALA A 159 2.21 -3.75 -0.36
C ALA A 159 1.29 -3.80 -1.60
N CYS A 160 0.29 -4.67 -1.63
CA CYS A 160 -0.74 -4.70 -2.68
C CYS A 160 -1.53 -3.38 -2.74
N SER A 161 -1.84 -2.79 -1.58
CA SER A 161 -2.48 -1.48 -1.50
C SER A 161 -1.60 -0.41 -2.16
N ALA A 162 -0.33 -0.34 -1.80
CA ALA A 162 0.63 0.59 -2.41
C ALA A 162 0.78 0.38 -3.92
N LEU A 163 0.93 -0.87 -4.38
CA LEU A 163 1.02 -1.20 -5.81
C LEU A 163 -0.23 -0.81 -6.58
N TRP A 164 -1.42 -1.00 -6.01
CA TRP A 164 -2.66 -0.52 -6.62
C TRP A 164 -2.63 1.00 -6.79
N ALA A 165 -2.32 1.75 -5.73
CA ALA A 165 -2.26 3.21 -5.81
C ALA A 165 -1.22 3.70 -6.84
N LEU A 166 -0.03 3.08 -6.87
CA LEU A 166 1.01 3.38 -7.86
C LEU A 166 0.56 3.04 -9.29
N SER A 167 -0.16 1.94 -9.49
CA SER A 167 -0.72 1.57 -10.80
C SER A 167 -1.79 2.54 -11.28
N LEU A 168 -2.63 3.05 -10.37
CA LEU A 168 -3.64 4.05 -10.68
C LEU A 168 -3.03 5.39 -11.10
N GLN A 169 -1.88 5.75 -10.52
CA GLN A 169 -1.09 6.92 -10.90
C GLN A 169 -0.24 6.72 -12.18
N GLY A 170 -0.32 5.57 -12.85
CA GLY A 170 0.46 5.30 -14.06
C GLY A 170 1.97 5.21 -13.81
N CYS A 171 2.38 4.80 -12.61
CA CYS A 171 3.80 4.74 -12.22
C CYS A 171 4.54 3.50 -12.72
N LEU A 172 3.85 2.53 -13.32
CA LEU A 172 4.51 1.36 -13.90
C LEU A 172 5.06 1.68 -15.29
N THR A 173 6.20 1.08 -15.61
CA THR A 173 6.81 1.09 -16.95
C THR A 173 6.55 -0.24 -17.65
N GLU A 174 6.85 -0.30 -18.95
CA GLU A 174 6.70 -1.53 -19.75
C GLU A 174 7.37 -2.77 -19.12
N ASN A 175 8.50 -2.59 -18.45
CA ASN A 175 9.23 -3.69 -17.82
C ASN A 175 8.61 -4.15 -16.48
N ASP A 176 7.69 -3.36 -15.91
CA ASP A 176 7.07 -3.65 -14.61
C ASP A 176 5.78 -4.46 -14.75
N TYR A 177 5.08 -4.36 -15.89
CA TYR A 177 3.74 -4.94 -16.07
C TYR A 177 3.69 -6.46 -15.88
N GLU A 178 4.55 -7.22 -16.57
CA GLU A 178 4.56 -8.68 -16.48
C GLU A 178 5.01 -9.18 -15.09
N PRO A 179 6.13 -8.71 -14.51
CA PRO A 179 6.56 -9.14 -13.18
C PRO A 179 5.57 -8.76 -12.08
N THR A 180 4.99 -7.55 -12.14
CA THR A 180 4.02 -7.10 -11.13
C THR A 180 2.73 -7.92 -11.23
N THR A 181 2.28 -8.25 -12.44
CA THR A 181 1.13 -9.14 -12.64
C THR A 181 1.37 -10.51 -12.01
N ALA A 182 2.52 -11.13 -12.29
CA ALA A 182 2.88 -12.42 -11.72
C ALA A 182 2.92 -12.39 -10.18
N LEU A 183 3.47 -11.32 -9.62
CA LEU A 183 3.59 -11.13 -8.18
C LEU A 183 2.24 -10.92 -7.49
N LEU A 184 1.33 -10.15 -8.09
CA LEU A 184 -0.04 -9.97 -7.57
C LEU A 184 -0.83 -11.28 -7.59
N LEU A 185 -0.64 -12.12 -8.61
CA LEU A 185 -1.23 -13.47 -8.65
C LEU A 185 -0.67 -14.37 -7.53
N ASP A 186 0.64 -14.29 -7.27
CA ASP A 186 1.25 -15.01 -6.15
C ASP A 186 0.73 -14.51 -4.79
N ALA A 187 0.52 -13.20 -4.63
CA ALA A 187 -0.06 -12.65 -3.41
C ALA A 187 -1.49 -13.16 -3.17
N LEU A 188 -2.33 -13.20 -4.21
CA LEU A 188 -3.69 -13.76 -4.18
C LEU A 188 -3.69 -15.24 -3.79
N ARG A 189 -2.76 -16.03 -4.34
CA ARG A 189 -2.64 -17.47 -4.02
C ARG A 189 -2.23 -17.73 -2.58
N MET A 190 -1.33 -16.91 -2.05
CA MET A 190 -0.74 -17.14 -0.73
C MET A 190 -1.61 -16.62 0.41
N ASN A 191 -2.49 -15.64 0.15
CA ASN A 191 -3.32 -14.99 1.15
C ASN A 191 -4.78 -14.83 0.70
N PRO A 192 -5.45 -15.91 0.24
CA PRO A 192 -6.84 -15.82 -0.22
C PRO A 192 -7.79 -15.38 0.89
N GLU A 193 -7.47 -15.61 2.16
CA GLU A 193 -8.29 -15.29 3.34
C GLU A 193 -8.26 -13.82 3.78
N ARG A 194 -7.56 -12.95 3.02
CA ARG A 194 -7.46 -11.52 3.29
C ARG A 194 -8.31 -10.70 2.29
N PRO A 195 -9.51 -10.23 2.66
CA PRO A 195 -10.40 -9.58 1.71
C PRO A 195 -9.86 -8.24 1.18
N VAL A 196 -9.14 -7.47 2.00
CA VAL A 196 -8.53 -6.20 1.57
C VAL A 196 -7.39 -6.44 0.59
N LEU A 197 -6.56 -7.47 0.83
CA LEU A 197 -5.53 -7.90 -0.11
C LEU A 197 -6.16 -8.33 -1.44
N VAL A 198 -7.18 -9.18 -1.40
CA VAL A 198 -7.87 -9.66 -2.60
C VAL A 198 -8.43 -8.49 -3.41
N LYS A 199 -9.17 -7.58 -2.75
CA LYS A 199 -9.69 -6.37 -3.37
C LYS A 199 -8.59 -5.56 -4.05
N ASN A 200 -7.54 -5.21 -3.31
CA ASN A 200 -6.50 -4.32 -3.81
C ASN A 200 -5.64 -4.98 -4.89
N ALA A 201 -5.38 -6.28 -4.81
CA ALA A 201 -4.71 -7.03 -5.86
C ALA A 201 -5.57 -7.10 -7.13
N CYS A 202 -6.88 -7.35 -7.03
CA CYS A 202 -7.78 -7.30 -8.18
C CYS A 202 -7.81 -5.91 -8.84
N LEU A 203 -7.87 -4.84 -8.04
CA LEU A 203 -7.87 -3.46 -8.57
C LEU A 203 -6.52 -3.06 -9.18
N ALA A 204 -5.40 -3.51 -8.61
CA ALA A 204 -4.08 -3.36 -9.22
C ALA A 204 -4.04 -4.10 -10.56
N LEU A 205 -4.42 -5.39 -10.59
CA LEU A 205 -4.48 -6.18 -11.82
C LEU A 205 -5.37 -5.55 -12.88
N ALA A 206 -6.54 -5.01 -12.51
CA ALA A 206 -7.43 -4.31 -13.43
C ALA A 206 -6.71 -3.09 -14.06
N SER A 207 -5.98 -2.34 -13.24
CA SER A 207 -5.17 -1.19 -13.70
C SER A 207 -4.03 -1.63 -14.63
N LEU A 208 -3.42 -2.80 -14.39
CA LEU A 208 -2.37 -3.35 -15.25
C LEU A 208 -2.91 -3.86 -16.59
N LEU A 209 -4.04 -4.60 -16.55
CA LEU A 209 -4.70 -5.13 -17.74
C LEU A 209 -5.24 -4.02 -18.64
N ARG A 210 -5.72 -2.92 -18.07
CA ARG A 210 -6.13 -1.73 -18.84
C ARG A 210 -5.00 -1.16 -19.70
N GLN A 211 -3.77 -1.24 -19.20
CA GLN A 211 -2.63 -0.52 -19.77
C GLN A 211 -1.69 -1.40 -20.59
N SER A 212 -1.69 -2.72 -20.40
CA SER A 212 -0.74 -3.62 -21.05
C SER A 212 -1.31 -5.00 -21.38
N GLU A 213 -1.25 -5.35 -22.65
CA GLU A 213 -1.54 -6.70 -23.16
C GLU A 213 -0.61 -7.76 -22.53
N LEU A 214 0.62 -7.41 -22.19
CA LEU A 214 1.55 -8.33 -21.51
C LEU A 214 1.01 -8.76 -20.14
N SER A 215 0.37 -7.84 -19.41
CA SER A 215 -0.30 -8.17 -18.14
C SER A 215 -1.47 -9.13 -18.38
N ALA A 216 -2.28 -8.88 -19.40
CA ALA A 216 -3.42 -9.72 -19.75
C ALA A 216 -2.99 -11.15 -20.15
N LEU A 217 -1.96 -11.26 -20.98
CA LEU A 217 -1.36 -12.53 -21.37
C LEU A 217 -0.73 -13.26 -20.17
N ARG A 218 -0.01 -12.54 -19.30
CA ARG A 218 0.55 -13.12 -18.08
C ARG A 218 -0.54 -13.60 -17.13
N PHE A 219 -1.66 -12.89 -17.05
CA PHE A 219 -2.80 -13.24 -16.22
C PHE A 219 -3.37 -14.62 -16.56
N ILE A 220 -3.51 -14.95 -17.86
CA ILE A 220 -4.05 -16.25 -18.28
C ILE A 220 -3.00 -17.36 -18.39
N MET A 221 -1.76 -17.03 -18.76
CA MET A 221 -0.68 -18.02 -18.98
C MET A 221 0.18 -18.31 -17.74
N ASP A 222 -0.27 -17.94 -16.54
CA ASP A 222 0.57 -18.12 -15.36
C ASP A 222 0.86 -19.61 -15.07
N SER A 223 2.16 -19.93 -14.96
CA SER A 223 2.66 -21.29 -14.78
C SER A 223 2.12 -22.03 -13.54
N LYS A 224 1.60 -21.30 -12.54
CA LYS A 224 1.05 -21.84 -11.30
C LYS A 224 -0.49 -21.98 -11.33
N GLY A 225 -1.11 -21.71 -12.48
CA GLY A 225 -2.56 -21.73 -12.70
C GLY A 225 -3.09 -20.36 -13.07
N GLY A 226 -3.91 -20.29 -14.13
CA GLY A 226 -4.42 -19.03 -14.68
C GLY A 226 -5.20 -18.20 -13.66
N GLY A 227 -5.09 -16.87 -13.78
CA GLY A 227 -5.70 -15.90 -12.87
C GLY A 227 -7.22 -15.95 -12.83
N ILE A 228 -7.88 -16.47 -13.87
CA ILE A 228 -9.34 -16.62 -13.92
C ILE A 228 -9.83 -17.58 -12.82
N ASN A 229 -9.20 -18.74 -12.65
CA ASN A 229 -9.54 -19.64 -11.55
C ASN A 229 -9.34 -18.98 -10.17
N LEU A 230 -8.28 -18.17 -10.00
CA LEU A 230 -8.02 -17.49 -8.73
C LEU A 230 -9.13 -16.48 -8.37
N ILE A 231 -9.63 -15.74 -9.35
CA ILE A 231 -10.72 -14.79 -9.09
C ILE A 231 -12.05 -15.50 -8.87
N GLN A 232 -12.27 -16.67 -9.48
CA GLN A 232 -13.42 -17.53 -9.19
C GLN A 232 -13.36 -18.06 -7.75
N ASP A 233 -12.19 -18.54 -7.31
CA ASP A 233 -11.97 -18.98 -5.93
C ASP A 233 -12.14 -17.83 -4.93
N ALA A 234 -11.62 -16.64 -5.26
CA ALA A 234 -11.80 -15.44 -4.45
C ALA A 234 -13.29 -15.02 -4.35
N TYR A 235 -14.03 -15.06 -5.46
CA TYR A 235 -15.47 -14.82 -5.45
C TYR A 235 -16.21 -15.85 -4.57
N ASN A 236 -15.87 -17.13 -4.69
CA ASN A 236 -16.50 -18.18 -3.88
C ASN A 236 -16.26 -17.98 -2.37
N LEU A 237 -15.10 -17.42 -2.00
CA LEU A 237 -14.77 -17.12 -0.62
C LEU A 237 -15.47 -15.85 -0.10
N TYR A 238 -15.76 -14.88 -0.97
CA TYR A 238 -16.24 -13.54 -0.63
C TYR A 238 -17.49 -13.09 -1.39
N PHE A 239 -18.36 -14.02 -1.77
CA PHE A 239 -19.54 -13.74 -2.59
C PHE A 239 -20.52 -12.73 -1.94
N ASP A 240 -20.42 -12.51 -0.63
CA ASP A 240 -21.21 -11.58 0.16
C ASP A 240 -20.48 -10.28 0.51
N ASN A 241 -19.20 -10.15 0.15
CA ASN A 241 -18.41 -8.93 0.34
C ASN A 241 -18.52 -8.03 -0.92
N PRO A 242 -19.28 -6.93 -0.87
CA PRO A 242 -19.52 -6.10 -2.05
C PRO A 242 -18.25 -5.47 -2.62
N GLU A 243 -17.29 -5.08 -1.78
CA GLU A 243 -16.05 -4.45 -2.25
C GLU A 243 -15.17 -5.43 -3.03
N VAL A 244 -15.10 -6.69 -2.57
CA VAL A 244 -14.37 -7.75 -3.27
C VAL A 244 -15.07 -8.10 -4.58
N VAL A 245 -16.39 -8.30 -4.55
CA VAL A 245 -17.17 -8.60 -5.77
C VAL A 245 -17.03 -7.49 -6.80
N GLU A 246 -17.13 -6.22 -6.40
CA GLU A 246 -16.94 -5.07 -7.29
C GLU A 246 -15.53 -5.07 -7.90
N SER A 247 -14.48 -5.34 -7.11
CA SER A 247 -13.11 -5.41 -7.64
C SER A 247 -12.92 -6.54 -8.67
N ILE A 248 -13.58 -7.69 -8.48
CA ILE A 248 -13.58 -8.81 -9.42
C ILE A 248 -14.31 -8.42 -10.71
N CYS A 249 -15.45 -7.73 -10.61
CA CYS A 249 -16.16 -7.20 -11.77
C CYS A 249 -15.31 -6.20 -12.56
N MET A 250 -14.63 -5.28 -11.88
CA MET A 250 -13.74 -4.31 -12.53
C MET A 250 -12.62 -5.02 -13.27
N LEU A 251 -11.94 -5.98 -12.64
CA LEU A 251 -10.90 -6.77 -13.28
C LEU A 251 -11.45 -7.55 -14.49
N THR A 252 -12.62 -8.18 -14.36
CA THR A 252 -13.27 -8.91 -15.45
C THR A 252 -13.65 -8.00 -16.63
N ASN A 253 -14.06 -6.76 -16.35
CA ASN A 253 -14.34 -5.77 -17.39
C ASN A 253 -13.07 -5.35 -18.16
N GLU A 254 -11.89 -5.39 -17.53
CA GLU A 254 -10.64 -5.12 -18.23
C GLU A 254 -10.18 -6.32 -19.07
N MET A 255 -10.51 -7.56 -18.66
CA MET A 255 -10.18 -8.78 -19.41
C MET A 255 -10.83 -8.85 -20.79
N VAL A 256 -12.08 -8.38 -20.93
CA VAL A 256 -12.83 -8.49 -22.20
C VAL A 256 -12.26 -7.66 -23.35
N GLN A 257 -11.23 -6.86 -23.09
CA GLN A 257 -10.50 -6.11 -24.11
C GLN A 257 -9.60 -7.00 -24.99
N TYR A 258 -9.31 -8.23 -24.54
CA TYR A 258 -8.35 -9.11 -25.19
C TYR A 258 -8.99 -10.43 -25.62
N ASP A 259 -9.00 -10.72 -26.92
CA ASP A 259 -9.65 -11.91 -27.49
C ASP A 259 -9.13 -13.22 -26.87
N ASP A 260 -7.81 -13.33 -26.67
CA ASP A 260 -7.19 -14.51 -26.06
C ASP A 260 -7.66 -14.74 -24.62
N VAL A 261 -7.84 -13.65 -23.85
CA VAL A 261 -8.35 -13.73 -22.47
C VAL A 261 -9.84 -14.09 -22.47
N VAL A 262 -10.62 -13.56 -23.41
CA VAL A 262 -12.05 -13.91 -23.56
C VAL A 262 -12.22 -15.40 -23.86
N LEU A 263 -11.36 -15.97 -24.73
CA LEU A 263 -11.38 -17.41 -24.99
C LEU A 263 -11.08 -18.24 -23.73
N ASP A 264 -10.12 -17.80 -22.92
CA ASP A 264 -9.80 -18.44 -21.64
C ASP A 264 -10.97 -18.33 -20.63
N MET A 265 -11.60 -17.15 -20.53
CA MET A 265 -12.80 -16.91 -19.71
C MET A 265 -13.94 -17.88 -20.06
N LEU A 266 -14.21 -18.07 -21.35
CA LEU A 266 -15.23 -19.02 -21.83
C LEU A 266 -14.85 -20.45 -21.51
N SER A 267 -13.56 -20.81 -21.60
CA SER A 267 -13.10 -22.17 -21.28
C SER A 267 -13.26 -22.50 -19.79
N GLN A 268 -13.17 -21.47 -18.93
CA GLN A 268 -13.30 -21.57 -17.47
C GLN A 268 -14.70 -21.23 -16.95
N LYS A 269 -15.68 -21.08 -17.85
CA LYS A 269 -17.10 -20.84 -17.53
C LYS A 269 -17.38 -19.58 -16.70
N MET A 270 -16.63 -18.52 -16.97
CA MET A 270 -16.79 -17.25 -16.26
C MET A 270 -18.20 -16.64 -16.41
N GLU A 271 -18.92 -16.99 -17.48
CA GLU A 271 -20.31 -16.57 -17.73
C GLU A 271 -21.30 -17.04 -16.66
N GLU A 272 -21.08 -18.21 -16.05
CA GLU A 272 -21.94 -18.73 -14.99
C GLU A 272 -21.80 -17.85 -13.73
N LEU A 273 -20.56 -17.51 -13.37
CA LEU A 273 -20.24 -16.62 -12.25
C LEU A 273 -20.79 -15.21 -12.48
N LEU A 274 -20.58 -14.63 -13.66
CA LEU A 274 -21.09 -13.28 -13.98
C LEU A 274 -22.62 -13.22 -13.93
N SER A 275 -23.29 -14.29 -14.34
CA SER A 275 -24.76 -14.39 -14.25
C SER A 275 -25.22 -14.44 -12.79
N GLU A 276 -24.49 -15.14 -11.92
CA GLU A 276 -24.76 -15.15 -10.48
C GLU A 276 -24.55 -13.77 -9.84
N ILE A 277 -23.42 -13.12 -10.13
CA ILE A 277 -23.13 -11.76 -9.63
C ILE A 277 -24.27 -10.82 -10.01
N LYS A 278 -24.66 -10.80 -11.29
CA LYS A 278 -25.75 -9.94 -11.77
C LYS A 278 -27.07 -10.19 -11.06
N SER A 279 -27.34 -11.43 -10.66
CA SER A 279 -28.55 -11.77 -9.90
C SER A 279 -28.48 -11.30 -8.45
N ARG A 280 -27.30 -11.32 -7.83
CA ARG A 280 -27.10 -10.93 -6.42
C ARG A 280 -26.90 -9.43 -6.24
N PHE A 281 -26.23 -8.79 -7.20
CA PHE A 281 -25.86 -7.38 -7.21
C PHE A 281 -26.32 -6.73 -8.53
N PRO A 282 -27.61 -6.36 -8.65
CA PRO A 282 -28.17 -5.82 -9.89
C PRO A 282 -27.59 -4.46 -10.32
N SER A 283 -26.86 -3.80 -9.41
CA SER A 283 -26.23 -2.49 -9.60
C SER A 283 -24.73 -2.56 -9.91
N SER A 284 -24.14 -3.75 -9.91
CA SER A 284 -22.71 -4.00 -10.15
C SER A 284 -22.43 -4.42 -11.59
#